data_AF-B2SCV8-F1
#
_entry.id   AF-B2SCV8-F1
#
_cell.length_a   1.000
_cell.length_b   1.000
_cell.length_c   1.000
_cell.angle_alpha   90.00
_cell.angle_beta   90.00
_cell.angle_gamma   90.00
#
_symmetry.space_group_name_H-M   'P 1'
#
loop_
_entity.id
_entity.type
_entity.pdbx_description
1 polymer ?
#
loop_
_entity_poly.entity_id
_entity_poly.type
_entity_poly.pdbx_seq_one_letter_code
_entity_poly.pdbx_strand_id
1 'polypeptide(L)'
;MYDSIMSVSARNALSRLSETVAEKGVGSASAPQAVPAAPGASFGEVLSQMTGSVSQKLQAAEATSIQGIKGDAPVRDVVSSVMEAEQSLQTAIAIRDKIVQAYLEISRMPI
;
A
#
# COMPACT_ATOMS: atom_id res chain seq x y z
N MET A 1 -34.31 -12.70 -15.83
CA MET A 1 -33.83 -11.46 -16.49
C MET A 1 -33.06 -10.60 -15.48
N TYR A 2 -32.02 -11.14 -14.81
CA TYR A 2 -31.26 -10.41 -13.79
C TYR A 2 -29.79 -10.87 -13.61
N ASP A 3 -29.28 -11.79 -14.43
CA ASP A 3 -28.05 -12.55 -14.10
C ASP A 3 -26.81 -12.27 -14.99
N SER A 4 -26.80 -11.21 -15.79
CA SER A 4 -25.76 -11.05 -16.84
C SER A 4 -24.74 -9.90 -16.63
N ILE A 5 -24.67 -9.27 -15.45
CA ILE A 5 -23.89 -8.02 -15.28
C ILE A 5 -22.60 -8.17 -14.45
N MET A 6 -22.40 -9.25 -13.69
CA MET A 6 -21.30 -9.29 -12.69
C MET A 6 -20.01 -10.02 -13.08
N SER A 7 -19.91 -10.69 -14.23
CA SER A 7 -18.73 -11.55 -14.54
C SER A 7 -17.92 -11.16 -15.78
N VAL A 8 -18.33 -10.13 -16.54
CA VAL A 8 -17.66 -9.79 -17.80
C VAL A 8 -16.43 -8.88 -17.59
N SER A 9 -16.45 -8.00 -16.59
CA SER A 9 -15.39 -6.99 -16.39
C SER A 9 -14.08 -7.58 -15.85
N ALA A 10 -14.14 -8.63 -15.01
CA ALA A 10 -12.94 -9.26 -14.46
C ALA A 10 -12.20 -10.13 -15.50
N ARG A 11 -12.94 -10.77 -16.42
CA ARG A 11 -12.34 -11.63 -17.46
C ARG A 11 -11.65 -10.80 -18.54
N ASN A 12 -12.20 -9.64 -18.90
CA ASN A 12 -11.58 -8.75 -19.88
C ASN A 12 -10.33 -8.05 -19.35
N ALA A 13 -10.25 -7.77 -18.05
CA ALA A 13 -9.07 -7.18 -17.43
C ALA A 13 -7.86 -8.13 -17.44
N LEU A 14 -8.08 -9.41 -17.15
CA LEU A 14 -7.00 -10.42 -17.16
C LEU A 14 -6.46 -10.68 -18.57
N SER A 15 -7.33 -10.72 -19.59
CA SER A 15 -6.90 -10.92 -20.98
C SER A 15 -6.01 -9.78 -21.49
N ARG A 16 -6.28 -8.53 -21.10
CA ARG A 16 -5.45 -7.38 -21.48
C ARG A 16 -4.10 -7.37 -20.79
N LEU A 17 -4.04 -7.85 -19.54
CA LEU A 17 -2.77 -8.00 -18.83
C LEU A 17 -1.89 -9.08 -19.48
N SER A 18 -2.48 -10.20 -19.92
CA SER A 18 -1.73 -11.24 -20.65
C SER A 18 -1.23 -10.78 -22.02
N GLU A 19 -1.98 -9.90 -22.70
CA GLU A 19 -1.61 -9.39 -24.02
C GLU A 19 -0.41 -8.41 -23.93
N THR A 20 -0.38 -7.55 -22.89
CA THR A 20 0.78 -6.67 -22.62
C THR A 20 2.06 -7.43 -22.26
N VAL A 21 1.96 -8.61 -21.63
CA VAL A 21 3.16 -9.40 -21.28
C VAL A 21 3.72 -10.16 -22.49
N ALA A 22 2.92 -10.45 -23.51
CA ALA A 22 3.33 -11.25 -24.67
C ALA A 22 3.94 -10.44 -25.84
N GLU A 23 3.74 -9.12 -25.91
CA GLU A 23 4.00 -8.34 -27.15
C GLU A 23 5.36 -7.61 -27.27
N LYS A 24 6.33 -7.75 -26.35
CA LYS A 24 7.63 -7.07 -26.55
C LYS A 24 8.89 -7.84 -26.20
N GLY A 25 8.87 -9.13 -26.52
CA GLY A 25 10.07 -9.83 -27.01
C GLY A 25 10.37 -9.47 -28.48
N VAL A 26 11.62 -9.74 -28.89
CA VAL A 26 12.17 -9.72 -30.27
C VAL A 26 12.80 -8.39 -30.71
N GLY A 27 14.14 -8.32 -30.67
CA GLY A 27 14.88 -7.29 -31.40
C GLY A 27 16.36 -7.13 -31.02
N SER A 28 17.22 -7.92 -31.67
CA SER A 28 18.63 -7.62 -31.97
C SER A 28 19.70 -7.76 -30.86
N ALA A 29 20.44 -8.85 -30.99
CA ALA A 29 21.72 -9.13 -30.35
C ALA A 29 22.84 -8.23 -30.90
N SER A 30 23.67 -7.65 -30.02
CA SER A 30 25.11 -7.39 -30.19
C SER A 30 25.69 -6.62 -28.98
N ALA A 31 26.82 -7.11 -28.45
CA ALA A 31 27.73 -6.50 -27.46
C ALA A 31 27.28 -6.51 -25.96
N PRO A 32 28.23 -6.69 -25.01
CA PRO A 32 27.98 -7.27 -23.69
C PRO A 32 27.19 -6.31 -22.81
N GLN A 33 25.93 -6.64 -22.57
CA GLN A 33 25.03 -5.80 -21.76
C GLN A 33 25.30 -6.02 -20.28
N ALA A 34 25.54 -4.90 -19.60
CA ALA A 34 25.42 -4.77 -18.16
C ALA A 34 24.15 -5.49 -17.66
N VAL A 35 24.29 -6.19 -16.54
CA VAL A 35 23.19 -6.86 -15.83
C VAL A 35 22.01 -5.89 -15.79
N PRO A 36 20.82 -6.26 -16.34
CA PRO A 36 19.66 -5.42 -16.23
C PRO A 36 19.38 -5.27 -14.74
N ALA A 37 19.47 -4.04 -14.24
CA ALA A 37 18.75 -3.68 -13.04
C ALA A 37 17.31 -4.03 -13.35
N ALA A 38 16.83 -5.16 -12.82
CA ALA A 38 15.40 -5.41 -12.74
C ALA A 38 14.78 -4.10 -12.24
N PRO A 39 13.80 -3.53 -12.96
CA PRO A 39 13.16 -2.31 -12.50
C PRO A 39 12.40 -2.67 -11.23
N GLY A 40 13.11 -2.65 -10.10
CA GLY A 40 12.50 -2.55 -8.79
C GLY A 40 11.64 -1.31 -8.84
N ALA A 41 10.36 -1.47 -8.53
CA ALA A 41 9.36 -0.42 -8.62
C ALA A 41 9.95 0.92 -8.17
N SER A 42 9.98 1.89 -9.09
CA SER A 42 10.52 3.21 -8.77
C SER A 42 9.76 3.78 -7.59
N PHE A 43 10.41 4.57 -6.74
CA PHE A 43 9.74 5.20 -5.59
C PHE A 43 8.45 5.93 -6.00
N GLY A 44 8.44 6.54 -7.19
CA GLY A 44 7.25 7.19 -7.76
C GLY A 44 6.11 6.21 -8.09
N GLU A 45 6.42 4.99 -8.51
CA GLU A 45 5.44 3.95 -8.79
C GLU A 45 4.84 3.38 -7.50
N VAL A 46 5.67 3.15 -6.49
CA VAL A 46 5.21 2.78 -5.14
C VAL A 46 4.34 3.89 -4.55
N LEU A 47 4.73 5.16 -4.70
CA LEU A 47 3.94 6.30 -4.23
C LEU A 47 2.61 6.43 -4.97
N SER A 48 2.60 6.27 -6.30
CA SER A 48 1.38 6.26 -7.11
C SER A 48 0.43 5.13 -6.70
N GLN A 49 0.97 3.92 -6.49
CA GLN A 49 0.21 2.78 -5.99
C GLN A 49 -0.33 3.04 -4.57
N MET A 50 0.44 3.69 -3.71
CA MET A 50 0.00 4.11 -2.38
C MET A 50 -1.14 5.12 -2.46
N THR A 51 -1.04 6.17 -3.29
CA THR A 51 -2.11 7.16 -3.47
C THR A 51 -3.40 6.52 -4.01
N GLY A 52 -3.29 5.63 -5.00
CA GLY A 52 -4.44 4.85 -5.50
C GLY A 52 -5.07 3.96 -4.41
N SER A 53 -4.23 3.30 -3.62
CA SER A 53 -4.68 2.46 -2.49
C SER A 53 -5.35 3.27 -1.39
N VAL A 54 -4.87 4.49 -1.10
CA VAL A 54 -5.48 5.39 -0.11
C VAL A 54 -6.87 5.83 -0.57
N SER A 55 -7.02 6.24 -1.83
CA SER A 55 -8.34 6.63 -2.38
C SER A 55 -9.34 5.47 -2.31
N GLN A 56 -8.92 4.26 -2.69
CA GLN A 56 -9.75 3.07 -2.60
C GLN A 56 -10.11 2.70 -1.15
N LYS A 57 -9.17 2.86 -0.21
CA LYS A 57 -9.43 2.67 1.23
C LYS A 57 -10.41 3.70 1.79
N LEU A 58 -10.32 4.97 1.36
CA LEU A 58 -11.28 6.01 1.77
C LEU A 58 -12.69 5.69 1.27
N GLN A 59 -12.83 5.28 0.01
CA GLN A 59 -14.13 4.87 -0.54
C GLN A 59 -14.71 3.65 0.21
N ALA A 60 -13.87 2.66 0.55
CA ALA A 60 -14.28 1.52 1.36
C ALA A 60 -14.66 1.93 2.79
N ALA A 61 -13.97 2.90 3.37
CA ALA A 61 -14.27 3.45 4.69
C ALA A 61 -15.60 4.22 4.70
N GLU A 62 -15.92 4.96 3.64
CA GLU A 62 -17.24 5.61 3.47
C GLU A 62 -18.36 4.57 3.40
N ALA A 63 -18.20 3.54 2.57
CA ALA A 63 -19.17 2.44 2.47
C ALA A 63 -19.37 1.72 3.81
N THR A 64 -18.26 1.47 4.53
CA THR A 64 -18.29 0.85 5.86
C THR A 64 -18.91 1.77 6.90
N SER A 65 -18.69 3.08 6.84
CA SER A 65 -19.28 4.05 7.76
C SER A 65 -20.79 4.17 7.56
N ILE A 66 -21.25 4.18 6.30
CA ILE A 66 -22.68 4.09 5.95
C ILE A 66 -23.29 2.80 6.51
N GLN A 67 -22.54 1.69 6.49
CA GLN A 67 -22.98 0.44 7.09
C GLN A 67 -22.91 0.46 8.63
N GLY A 68 -21.92 1.13 9.23
CA GLY A 68 -21.68 1.19 10.67
C GLY A 68 -22.65 2.09 11.43
N ILE A 69 -23.21 3.12 10.79
CA ILE A 69 -24.33 3.91 11.33
C ILE A 69 -25.58 3.02 11.58
N LYS A 70 -25.63 1.79 11.03
CA LYS A 70 -26.67 0.79 11.35
C LYS A 70 -26.54 0.15 12.75
N GLY A 71 -25.49 0.45 13.54
CA GLY A 71 -25.57 0.39 15.02
C GLY A 71 -25.11 -0.88 15.75
N ASP A 72 -24.08 -1.60 15.28
CA ASP A 72 -23.78 -2.98 15.72
C ASP A 72 -22.40 -3.21 16.40
N ALA A 73 -21.87 -2.28 17.20
CA ALA A 73 -20.53 -2.41 17.81
C ALA A 73 -20.53 -2.77 19.33
N PRO A 74 -20.16 -4.01 19.73
CA PRO A 74 -20.10 -4.45 21.13
C PRO A 74 -18.87 -3.90 21.90
N VAL A 75 -19.00 -3.72 23.22
CA VAL A 75 -17.95 -3.21 24.16
C VAL A 75 -16.57 -3.89 24.01
N ARG A 76 -16.54 -5.13 23.52
CA ARG A 76 -15.30 -5.87 23.23
C ARG A 76 -14.43 -5.19 22.17
N ASP A 77 -15.05 -4.52 21.19
CA ASP A 77 -14.35 -3.85 20.09
C ASP A 77 -13.68 -2.56 20.58
N VAL A 78 -14.28 -1.87 21.57
CA VAL A 78 -13.66 -0.72 22.25
C VAL A 78 -12.38 -1.15 22.97
N VAL A 79 -12.41 -2.26 23.72
CA VAL A 79 -11.22 -2.77 24.42
C VAL A 79 -10.12 -3.17 23.42
N SER A 80 -10.49 -3.84 22.31
CA SER A 80 -9.53 -4.17 21.25
C SER A 80 -8.89 -2.91 20.65
N SER A 81 -9.67 -1.87 20.43
CA SER A 81 -9.21 -0.59 19.87
C SER A 81 -8.26 0.13 20.83
N VAL A 82 -8.53 0.08 22.14
CA VAL A 82 -7.63 0.63 23.17
C VAL A 82 -6.31 -0.15 23.21
N MET A 83 -6.36 -1.48 23.19
CA MET A 83 -5.14 -2.30 23.17
C MET A 83 -4.27 -2.03 21.93
N GLU A 84 -4.89 -1.85 20.76
CA GLU A 84 -4.19 -1.52 19.51
C GLU A 84 -3.59 -0.10 19.55
N ALA A 85 -4.30 0.86 20.17
CA ALA A 85 -3.79 2.21 20.43
C ALA A 85 -2.59 2.20 21.39
N GLU A 86 -2.61 1.37 22.43
CA GLU A 86 -1.48 1.22 23.37
C GLU A 86 -0.23 0.66 22.67
N GLN A 87 -0.40 -0.33 21.78
CA GLN A 87 0.72 -0.88 20.99
C GLN A 87 1.34 0.17 20.05
N SER A 88 0.49 0.98 19.41
CA SER A 88 0.92 2.09 18.56
C SER A 88 1.68 3.16 19.36
N LEU A 89 1.17 3.52 20.55
CA LEU A 89 1.82 4.47 21.45
C LEU A 89 3.20 3.99 21.90
N GLN A 90 3.35 2.72 22.25
CA GLN A 90 4.65 2.14 22.62
C GLN A 90 5.66 2.25 21.47
N THR A 91 5.20 1.99 20.23
CA THR A 91 6.03 2.15 19.03
C THR A 91 6.42 3.61 18.82
N ALA A 92 5.49 4.55 19.00
CA ALA A 92 5.75 5.98 18.90
C ALA A 92 6.78 6.46 19.94
N ILE A 93 6.74 5.93 21.16
CA ILE A 93 7.73 6.22 22.22
C ILE A 93 9.11 5.71 21.80
N ALA A 94 9.22 4.49 21.26
CA ALA A 94 10.50 3.96 20.79
C ALA A 94 11.12 4.81 19.66
N ILE A 95 10.28 5.31 18.74
CA ILE A 95 10.71 6.23 17.68
C ILE A 95 11.16 7.57 18.28
N ARG A 96 10.40 8.12 19.23
CA ARG A 96 10.76 9.37 19.94
C ARG A 96 12.12 9.26 20.60
N ASP A 97 12.39 8.16 21.29
CA ASP A 97 13.68 7.93 21.96
C ASP A 97 14.83 7.86 20.94
N LYS A 98 14.61 7.24 19.78
CA LYS A 98 15.61 7.20 18.70
C LYS A 98 15.90 8.56 18.08
N ILE A 99 14.88 9.39 17.90
CA ILE A 99 15.05 10.77 17.41
C ILE A 99 15.85 11.60 18.42
N VAL A 100 15.57 11.48 19.71
CA VAL A 100 16.33 12.19 20.75
C VAL A 100 17.79 11.72 20.77
N GLN A 101 18.04 10.41 20.65
CA GLN A 101 19.40 9.86 20.53
C GLN A 101 20.14 10.44 19.31
N ALA A 102 19.51 10.45 18.13
CA ALA A 102 20.10 11.00 16.91
C ALA A 102 20.38 12.51 17.01
N TYR A 103 19.49 13.28 17.64
CA TYR A 103 19.71 14.71 17.89
C TYR A 103 20.91 14.95 18.82
N LEU A 104 21.02 14.19 19.90
CA LEU A 104 22.15 14.27 20.83
C LEU A 104 23.46 13.84 20.16
N GLU A 105 23.44 12.86 19.25
CA GLU A 105 24.59 12.42 18.48
C GLU A 105 25.07 13.50 17.51
N ILE A 106 24.16 14.08 16.72
CA ILE A 106 24.46 15.20 15.79
C ILE A 106 25.00 16.41 16.57
N SER A 107 24.40 16.74 17.72
CA SER A 107 24.85 17.86 18.55
C SER A 107 26.24 17.63 19.17
N ARG A 108 26.72 16.38 19.25
CA ARG A 108 28.05 16.04 19.78
C ARG A 108 29.11 15.94 18.69
N MET A 109 28.74 16.04 17.43
CA MET A 109 29.70 16.09 16.33
C MET A 109 30.34 17.48 16.33
N PRO A 110 31.65 17.61 16.64
CA PRO A 110 32.33 18.88 16.46
C PRO A 110 32.32 19.20 14.95
N ILE A 111 32.00 20.45 14.62
CA ILE A 111 32.22 21.00 13.28
C ILE A 111 33.70 21.00 12.91
#